data_AF-A0A496ZYP9-F1
#
_entry.id   AF-A0A496ZYP9-F1
#
_cell.length_a   1.000
_cell.length_b   1.000
_cell.length_c   1.000
_cell.angle_alpha   90.00
_cell.angle_beta   90.00
_cell.angle_gamma   90.00
#
_symmetry.space_group_name_H-M   'P 1'
#
loop_
_entity.id
_entity.type
_entity.pdbx_description
1 polymer ?
#
loop_
_entity_poly.entity_id
_entity_poly.type
_entity_poly.pdbx_seq_one_letter_code
_entity_poly.pdbx_strand_id
1 'polypeptide(L)'
;DMYYYEEAVADATAQAGMRAVCAETVLKFPTPDALSYDESLEHARDFILRWKGHPLITPAVGPHTPYTTTAELLRACAQLALEFDVPLHIHIAETAQEVEEHRAEHGMPMVPWVKKQDVFEAKVTAAHCVHLDEGEMHTLLHHDVGVAHNPTSNLKLASGIAPVVRMLELGLKVGIGTDGPASNNDLDMWEETRLAALLAKGATSDPTALPARQALAMATIGGARALHVDEFVGSLEPGKRADIAVVDLRSIHNAPKFTRDREALYAQLVYAAKGSDVRDVMCQGRWLMRERRLLTLDEQVLAAEAANIARKIDLFLIQREESVLSKLLAIGQVAQEKTFEVQVKVHLADATPVEDLLDRPEILVIKPSLRRQYDTYFLFDDPYHSRLRYREDELLDEDSQVQDVLYRLTLTGETKEREYARSVLLSRSRFDAPATRSLRFYREYFKPVAEIEVHKERQRYHVRYGGTDFAVNLDRLMKPELAGVFLEIKSRTWSRQDAERKAELIGELLELLQVQEGELVRQEYVELATDSGA
;
A
#
# COMPACT_ATOMS: atom_id res chain seq x y z
N ASP A 1 -20.96 5.48 3.59
CA ASP A 1 -20.22 4.45 2.87
C ASP A 1 -19.52 5.09 1.69
N MET A 2 -18.50 4.42 1.18
CA MET A 2 -17.69 4.85 0.04
C MET A 2 -16.93 3.62 -0.47
N TYR A 3 -17.48 2.95 -1.47
CA TYR A 3 -16.87 1.74 -2.01
C TYR A 3 -17.09 1.61 -3.53
N TYR A 4 -16.63 0.47 -4.06
CA TYR A 4 -16.92 0.02 -5.42
C TYR A 4 -18.21 -0.78 -5.44
N TYR A 5 -18.88 -0.86 -6.60
CA TYR A 5 -20.17 -1.51 -6.76
C TYR A 5 -21.20 -0.96 -5.75
N GLU A 6 -21.25 0.37 -5.57
CA GLU A 6 -22.01 1.01 -4.49
C GLU A 6 -23.52 0.73 -4.61
N GLU A 7 -24.01 0.44 -5.82
CA GLU A 7 -25.38 -0.03 -6.04
C GLU A 7 -25.70 -1.29 -5.23
N ALA A 8 -24.80 -2.27 -5.20
CA ALA A 8 -25.00 -3.50 -4.43
C ALA A 8 -24.97 -3.21 -2.92
N VAL A 9 -24.12 -2.27 -2.49
CA VAL A 9 -24.04 -1.81 -1.08
C VAL A 9 -25.34 -1.11 -0.67
N ALA A 10 -25.85 -0.21 -1.52
CA ALA A 10 -27.10 0.50 -1.31
C ALA A 10 -28.30 -0.45 -1.26
N ASP A 11 -28.37 -1.43 -2.16
CA ASP A 11 -29.39 -2.47 -2.16
C ASP A 11 -29.37 -3.29 -0.87
N ALA A 12 -28.20 -3.80 -0.48
CA ALA A 12 -28.06 -4.59 0.74
C ALA A 12 -28.44 -3.77 1.99
N THR A 13 -28.03 -2.49 2.03
CA THR A 13 -28.34 -1.56 3.13
C THR A 13 -29.83 -1.27 3.22
N ALA A 14 -30.49 -1.01 2.09
CA ALA A 14 -31.92 -0.78 2.02
C ALA A 14 -32.72 -2.02 2.42
N GLN A 15 -32.29 -3.22 1.99
CA GLN A 15 -32.89 -4.50 2.39
C GLN A 15 -32.74 -4.77 3.89
N ALA A 16 -31.58 -4.46 4.47
CA ALA A 16 -31.36 -4.51 5.92
C ALA A 16 -32.25 -3.52 6.69
N GLY A 17 -32.77 -2.49 6.01
CA GLY A 17 -33.61 -1.43 6.57
C GLY A 17 -32.81 -0.29 7.21
N MET A 18 -31.52 -0.19 6.90
CA MET A 18 -30.61 0.83 7.44
C MET A 18 -30.57 2.08 6.56
N ARG A 19 -30.21 3.22 7.15
CA ARG A 19 -29.95 4.46 6.42
C ARG A 19 -28.48 4.55 6.06
N ALA A 20 -28.18 5.04 4.86
CA ALA A 20 -26.80 5.36 4.47
C ALA A 20 -26.74 6.56 3.52
N VAL A 21 -25.62 7.28 3.62
CA VAL A 21 -25.09 8.08 2.51
C VAL A 21 -24.05 7.21 1.82
N CYS A 22 -24.32 6.82 0.58
CA CYS A 22 -23.55 5.85 -0.19
C CYS A 22 -22.81 6.57 -1.31
N ALA A 23 -21.49 6.47 -1.38
CA ALA A 23 -20.67 7.24 -2.32
C ALA A 23 -19.98 6.31 -3.31
N GLU A 24 -20.37 6.38 -4.58
CA GLU A 24 -19.72 5.61 -5.65
C GLU A 24 -18.28 6.11 -5.83
N THR A 25 -17.30 5.21 -5.70
CA THR A 25 -15.89 5.57 -5.69
C THR A 25 -15.37 5.85 -7.09
N VAL A 26 -14.61 6.95 -7.24
CA VAL A 26 -14.01 7.37 -8.50
C VAL A 26 -12.50 7.60 -8.31
N LEU A 27 -11.66 7.02 -9.18
CA LEU A 27 -10.21 7.21 -9.20
C LEU A 27 -9.61 7.18 -10.60
N LYS A 28 -8.35 7.64 -10.74
CA LYS A 28 -7.65 7.76 -12.02
C LYS A 28 -7.15 6.44 -12.64
N PHE A 29 -7.18 5.35 -11.87
CA PHE A 29 -6.71 4.02 -12.30
C PHE A 29 -7.90 3.07 -12.47
N PRO A 30 -7.75 1.96 -13.24
CA PRO A 30 -8.78 0.93 -13.33
C PRO A 30 -9.16 0.38 -11.95
N THR A 31 -10.44 0.12 -11.75
CA THR A 31 -11.07 -0.33 -10.51
C THR A 31 -11.75 -1.68 -10.71
N PRO A 32 -12.20 -2.36 -9.64
CA PRO A 32 -12.94 -3.61 -9.78
C PRO A 32 -14.21 -3.52 -10.63
N ASP A 33 -14.86 -2.37 -10.68
CA ASP A 33 -16.14 -2.10 -11.34
C ASP A 33 -16.04 -1.22 -12.59
N ALA A 34 -14.91 -0.56 -12.86
CA ALA A 34 -14.71 0.31 -14.03
C ALA A 34 -13.28 0.22 -14.59
N LEU A 35 -13.14 0.21 -15.90
CA LEU A 35 -11.83 0.13 -16.57
C LEU A 35 -11.16 1.50 -16.76
N SER A 36 -11.92 2.59 -16.67
CA SER A 36 -11.44 3.97 -16.75
C SER A 36 -12.20 4.89 -15.80
N TYR A 37 -11.63 6.06 -15.51
CA TYR A 37 -12.31 7.05 -14.67
C TYR A 37 -13.56 7.64 -15.33
N ASP A 38 -13.64 7.68 -16.67
CA ASP A 38 -14.83 8.12 -17.41
C ASP A 38 -16.00 7.16 -17.13
N GLU A 39 -15.73 5.85 -17.17
CA GLU A 39 -16.71 4.82 -16.83
C GLU A 39 -17.12 4.90 -15.35
N SER A 40 -16.17 5.15 -14.43
CA SER A 40 -16.51 5.40 -13.01
C SER A 40 -17.42 6.62 -12.81
N LEU A 41 -17.19 7.72 -13.55
CA LEU A 41 -18.06 8.91 -13.49
C LEU A 41 -19.46 8.63 -14.05
N GLU A 42 -19.55 7.83 -15.12
CA GLU A 42 -20.82 7.37 -15.67
C GLU A 42 -21.56 6.48 -14.66
N HIS A 43 -20.88 5.53 -14.01
CA HIS A 43 -21.43 4.70 -12.94
C HIS A 43 -21.94 5.54 -11.76
N ALA A 44 -21.17 6.54 -11.31
CA ALA A 44 -21.60 7.45 -10.25
C ALA A 44 -22.85 8.24 -10.63
N ARG A 45 -22.93 8.74 -11.87
CA ARG A 45 -24.13 9.42 -12.38
C ARG A 45 -25.34 8.47 -12.41
N ASP A 46 -25.17 7.27 -12.94
CA ASP A 46 -26.21 6.26 -13.02
C ASP A 46 -26.72 5.85 -11.65
N PHE A 47 -25.81 5.64 -10.70
CA PHE A 47 -26.12 5.35 -9.31
C PHE A 47 -26.96 6.48 -8.69
N ILE A 48 -26.55 7.73 -8.86
CA ILE A 48 -27.33 8.90 -8.40
C ILE A 48 -28.73 8.90 -9.01
N LEU A 49 -28.85 8.71 -10.32
CA LEU A 49 -30.15 8.73 -11.02
C LEU A 49 -31.11 7.66 -10.51
N ARG A 50 -30.60 6.46 -10.17
CA ARG A 50 -31.42 5.34 -9.66
C ARG A 50 -31.83 5.54 -8.21
N TRP A 51 -30.94 6.04 -7.36
CA TRP A 51 -31.12 6.05 -5.91
C TRP A 51 -31.62 7.38 -5.34
N LYS A 52 -31.55 8.46 -6.11
CA LYS A 52 -32.01 9.77 -5.64
C LYS A 52 -33.51 9.74 -5.31
N GLY A 53 -33.83 10.17 -4.09
CA GLY A 53 -35.20 10.16 -3.56
C GLY A 53 -35.59 8.88 -2.83
N HIS A 54 -34.70 7.89 -2.73
CA HIS A 54 -34.93 6.71 -1.91
C HIS A 54 -35.07 7.10 -0.41
N PRO A 55 -36.01 6.50 0.36
CA PRO A 55 -36.29 6.92 1.75
C PRO A 55 -35.16 6.67 2.75
N LEU A 56 -34.25 5.75 2.44
CA LEU A 56 -33.15 5.32 3.31
C LEU A 56 -31.76 5.59 2.73
N ILE A 57 -31.63 5.72 1.41
CA ILE A 57 -30.33 5.83 0.74
C ILE A 57 -30.22 7.22 0.14
N THR A 58 -29.16 7.92 0.51
CA THR A 58 -28.74 9.16 -0.14
C THR A 58 -27.53 8.82 -1.01
N PRO A 59 -27.65 8.84 -2.35
CA PRO A 59 -26.47 8.65 -3.20
C PRO A 59 -25.54 9.85 -3.08
N ALA A 60 -24.25 9.62 -3.27
CA ALA A 60 -23.16 10.59 -3.18
C ALA A 60 -22.06 10.23 -4.20
N VAL A 61 -21.14 11.18 -4.42
CA VAL A 61 -19.94 10.97 -5.26
C VAL A 61 -18.72 10.76 -4.36
N GLY A 62 -17.88 9.77 -4.65
CA GLY A 62 -16.72 9.43 -3.84
C GLY A 62 -15.38 9.56 -4.59
N PRO A 63 -14.85 10.74 -4.92
CA PRO A 63 -13.46 10.82 -5.36
C PRO A 63 -12.54 10.31 -4.24
N HIS A 64 -11.70 9.31 -4.52
CA HIS A 64 -10.95 8.57 -3.49
C HIS A 64 -10.12 9.48 -2.56
N THR A 65 -9.10 10.14 -3.10
CA THR A 65 -8.18 11.05 -2.37
C THR A 65 -7.37 11.88 -3.38
N PRO A 66 -6.92 13.10 -3.04
CA PRO A 66 -6.14 13.97 -3.93
C PRO A 66 -4.98 13.30 -4.68
N TYR A 67 -4.25 12.36 -4.09
CA TYR A 67 -3.12 11.71 -4.78
C TYR A 67 -3.53 10.64 -5.81
N THR A 68 -4.77 10.15 -5.76
CA THR A 68 -5.33 9.17 -6.73
C THR A 68 -6.32 9.77 -7.71
N THR A 69 -6.58 11.07 -7.63
CA THR A 69 -7.50 11.80 -8.51
C THR A 69 -6.81 12.98 -9.16
N THR A 70 -6.99 13.19 -10.45
CA THR A 70 -6.46 14.40 -11.13
C THR A 70 -7.31 15.63 -10.81
N ALA A 71 -6.79 16.82 -11.11
CA ALA A 71 -7.54 18.06 -10.92
C ALA A 71 -8.81 18.10 -11.80
N GLU A 72 -8.76 17.54 -13.00
CA GLU A 72 -9.90 17.39 -13.92
C GLU A 72 -10.94 16.47 -13.31
N LEU A 73 -10.52 15.33 -12.75
CA LEU A 73 -11.40 14.34 -12.14
C LEU A 73 -12.11 14.91 -10.90
N LEU A 74 -11.39 15.63 -10.04
CA LEU A 74 -11.98 16.31 -8.89
C LEU A 74 -13.04 17.33 -9.29
N ARG A 75 -12.75 18.17 -10.31
CA ARG A 75 -13.73 19.12 -10.86
C ARG A 75 -14.95 18.40 -11.43
N ALA A 76 -14.76 17.28 -12.13
CA ALA A 76 -15.87 16.50 -12.67
C ALA A 76 -16.75 15.90 -11.57
N CYS A 77 -16.15 15.32 -10.52
CA CYS A 77 -16.88 14.83 -9.36
C CYS A 77 -17.66 15.96 -8.64
N ALA A 78 -17.04 17.12 -8.46
CA ALA A 78 -17.67 18.28 -7.85
C ALA A 78 -18.87 18.78 -8.69
N GLN A 79 -18.69 18.89 -10.02
CA GLN A 79 -19.75 19.28 -10.93
C GLN A 79 -20.92 18.29 -10.93
N LEU A 80 -20.63 16.99 -10.88
CA LEU A 80 -21.67 15.95 -10.79
C LEU A 80 -22.45 16.06 -9.47
N ALA A 81 -21.75 16.24 -8.35
CA ALA A 81 -22.37 16.42 -7.05
C ALA A 81 -23.27 17.68 -7.01
N LEU A 82 -22.81 18.77 -7.61
CA LEU A 82 -23.58 20.03 -7.73
C LEU A 82 -24.78 19.90 -8.66
N GLU A 83 -24.62 19.26 -9.82
CA GLU A 83 -25.70 19.05 -10.81
C GLU A 83 -26.90 18.34 -10.17
N PHE A 84 -26.63 17.34 -9.34
CA PHE A 84 -27.65 16.55 -8.66
C PHE A 84 -27.92 16.98 -7.22
N ASP A 85 -27.28 18.01 -6.68
CA ASP A 85 -27.37 18.41 -5.27
C ASP A 85 -27.24 17.21 -4.29
N VAL A 86 -26.19 16.40 -4.49
CA VAL A 86 -25.87 15.23 -3.66
C VAL A 86 -24.58 15.43 -2.87
N PRO A 87 -24.37 14.72 -1.75
CA PRO A 87 -23.12 14.78 -1.00
C PRO A 87 -21.91 14.29 -1.78
N LEU A 88 -20.72 14.66 -1.30
CA LEU A 88 -19.43 14.19 -1.80
C LEU A 88 -18.55 13.73 -0.63
N HIS A 89 -17.99 12.53 -0.72
CA HIS A 89 -17.08 11.96 0.28
C HIS A 89 -15.66 11.87 -0.29
N ILE A 90 -14.66 12.24 0.51
CA ILE A 90 -13.25 12.21 0.08
C ILE A 90 -12.31 12.01 1.27
N HIS A 91 -11.22 11.26 1.08
CA HIS A 91 -10.14 11.16 2.09
C HIS A 91 -9.20 12.36 1.94
N ILE A 92 -8.88 13.04 3.05
CA ILE A 92 -8.02 14.23 3.05
C ILE A 92 -7.00 14.14 4.20
N ALA A 93 -5.73 14.35 3.87
CA ALA A 93 -4.63 14.51 4.82
C ALA A 93 -4.58 13.39 5.87
N GLU A 94 -4.66 12.14 5.41
CA GLU A 94 -4.66 10.96 6.28
C GLU A 94 -3.25 10.73 6.85
N THR A 95 -2.21 10.81 6.02
CA THR A 95 -0.83 10.52 6.44
C THR A 95 0.11 11.72 6.26
N ALA A 96 1.18 11.76 7.06
CA ALA A 96 2.19 12.82 6.95
C ALA A 96 2.91 12.77 5.60
N GLN A 97 3.18 11.55 5.11
CA GLN A 97 3.80 11.31 3.80
C GLN A 97 2.95 11.88 2.68
N GLU A 98 1.64 11.60 2.69
CA GLU A 98 0.69 12.14 1.71
C GLU A 98 0.75 13.68 1.65
N VAL A 99 0.73 14.35 2.80
CA VAL A 99 0.78 15.83 2.87
C VAL A 99 2.12 16.38 2.39
N GLU A 100 3.23 15.73 2.74
CA GLU A 100 4.58 16.14 2.31
C GLU A 100 4.76 15.97 0.80
N GLU A 101 4.40 14.81 0.25
CA GLU A 101 4.47 14.51 -1.19
C GLU A 101 3.58 15.45 -1.98
N HIS A 102 2.33 15.68 -1.53
CA HIS A 102 1.42 16.63 -2.16
C HIS A 102 2.01 18.04 -2.21
N ARG A 103 2.62 18.50 -1.10
CA ARG A 103 3.24 19.82 -1.04
C ARG A 103 4.47 19.91 -1.95
N ALA A 104 5.25 18.84 -2.07
CA ALA A 104 6.39 18.78 -2.99
C ALA A 104 5.95 18.82 -4.47
N GLU A 105 4.85 18.14 -4.81
CA GLU A 105 4.33 18.08 -6.18
C GLU A 105 3.65 19.38 -6.61
N HIS A 106 2.79 19.96 -5.76
CA HIS A 106 1.93 21.09 -6.14
C HIS A 106 2.36 22.44 -5.56
N GLY A 107 3.35 22.47 -4.65
CA GLY A 107 3.87 23.69 -4.03
C GLY A 107 2.88 24.39 -3.10
N MET A 108 1.82 23.71 -2.65
CA MET A 108 0.82 24.26 -1.72
C MET A 108 0.20 23.18 -0.81
N PRO A 109 -0.45 23.55 0.30
CA PRO A 109 -1.14 22.59 1.16
C PRO A 109 -2.36 21.95 0.46
N MET A 110 -2.74 20.76 0.92
CA MET A 110 -3.72 19.90 0.27
C MET A 110 -5.11 20.52 0.25
N VAL A 111 -5.60 21.03 1.38
CA VAL A 111 -6.97 21.59 1.45
C VAL A 111 -7.12 22.83 0.53
N PRO A 112 -6.20 23.81 0.53
CA PRO A 112 -6.19 24.90 -0.44
C PRO A 112 -6.10 24.45 -1.89
N TRP A 113 -5.40 23.34 -2.18
CA TRP A 113 -5.37 22.78 -3.51
C TRP A 113 -6.75 22.24 -3.88
N VAL A 114 -7.33 21.32 -3.10
CA VAL A 114 -8.66 20.73 -3.30
C VAL A 114 -9.74 21.80 -3.49
N LYS A 115 -9.68 22.88 -2.71
CA LYS A 115 -10.55 24.05 -2.87
C LYS A 115 -10.50 24.66 -4.28
N LYS A 116 -9.32 24.76 -4.90
CA LYS A 116 -9.17 25.31 -6.27
C LYS A 116 -9.78 24.44 -7.36
N GLN A 117 -10.23 23.23 -7.04
CA GLN A 117 -10.97 22.35 -7.95
C GLN A 117 -12.48 22.36 -7.65
N ASP A 118 -12.97 23.35 -6.90
CA ASP A 118 -14.38 23.56 -6.60
C ASP A 118 -15.05 22.41 -5.82
N VAL A 119 -14.26 21.48 -5.27
CA VAL A 119 -14.77 20.31 -4.52
C VAL A 119 -15.61 20.74 -3.32
N PHE A 120 -15.16 21.76 -2.59
CA PHE A 120 -15.85 22.28 -1.41
C PHE A 120 -17.04 23.19 -1.72
N GLU A 121 -17.43 23.34 -2.99
CA GLU A 121 -18.72 23.95 -3.35
C GLU A 121 -19.88 22.95 -3.18
N ALA A 122 -19.59 21.64 -3.16
CA ALA A 122 -20.55 20.59 -2.85
C ALA A 122 -20.70 20.37 -1.33
N LYS A 123 -21.69 19.56 -0.93
CA LYS A 123 -21.87 19.11 0.47
C LYS A 123 -20.84 18.04 0.81
N VAL A 124 -19.65 18.46 1.25
CA VAL A 124 -18.50 17.56 1.44
C VAL A 124 -18.41 16.98 2.85
N THR A 125 -18.05 15.70 2.93
CA THR A 125 -17.52 15.05 4.14
C THR A 125 -16.09 14.57 3.86
N ALA A 126 -15.13 15.08 4.62
CA ALA A 126 -13.72 14.73 4.55
C ALA A 126 -13.37 13.67 5.61
N ALA A 127 -12.84 12.52 5.17
CA ALA A 127 -12.41 11.46 6.07
C ALA A 127 -10.97 11.67 6.58
N HIS A 128 -10.72 11.19 7.78
CA HIS A 128 -9.43 11.21 8.51
C HIS A 128 -9.00 12.58 9.02
N CYS A 129 -8.60 13.49 8.12
CA CYS A 129 -8.15 14.85 8.47
C CYS A 129 -7.06 14.85 9.57
N VAL A 130 -6.09 13.94 9.50
CA VAL A 130 -5.10 13.73 10.56
C VAL A 130 -4.07 14.86 10.59
N HIS A 131 -3.56 15.22 9.41
CA HIS A 131 -2.44 16.16 9.25
C HIS A 131 -2.93 17.49 8.66
N LEU A 132 -3.86 18.14 9.36
CA LEU A 132 -4.32 19.47 9.00
C LEU A 132 -3.62 20.56 9.81
N ASP A 133 -3.24 21.64 9.15
CA ASP A 133 -2.92 22.89 9.83
C ASP A 133 -4.17 23.74 10.12
N GLU A 134 -4.03 24.75 10.98
CA GLU A 134 -5.17 25.61 11.38
C GLU A 134 -5.77 26.41 10.22
N GLY A 135 -4.95 26.81 9.23
CA GLY A 135 -5.44 27.50 8.02
C GLY A 135 -6.28 26.58 7.14
N GLU A 136 -5.90 25.31 7.04
CA GLU A 136 -6.70 24.28 6.39
C GLU A 136 -8.02 24.04 7.13
N MET A 137 -8.00 23.94 8.47
CA MET A 137 -9.22 23.81 9.28
C MET A 137 -10.18 24.99 9.08
N HIS A 138 -9.66 26.23 9.04
CA HIS A 138 -10.48 27.41 8.73
C HIS A 138 -11.07 27.36 7.32
N THR A 139 -10.33 26.81 6.35
CA THR A 139 -10.84 26.62 4.99
C THR A 139 -12.00 25.63 4.99
N LEU A 140 -11.86 24.49 5.66
CA LEU A 140 -12.94 23.50 5.80
C LEU A 140 -14.18 24.11 6.49
N LEU A 141 -13.98 24.86 7.58
CA LEU A 141 -15.06 25.55 8.27
C LEU A 141 -15.80 26.54 7.36
N HIS A 142 -15.06 27.34 6.58
CA HIS A 142 -15.65 28.36 5.71
C HIS A 142 -16.57 27.77 4.64
N HIS A 143 -16.24 26.57 4.15
CA HIS A 143 -17.02 25.83 3.18
C HIS A 143 -17.97 24.80 3.79
N ASP A 144 -18.18 24.86 5.12
CA ASP A 144 -19.10 23.98 5.84
C ASP A 144 -18.78 22.47 5.68
N VAL A 145 -17.52 22.12 5.45
CA VAL A 145 -17.08 20.73 5.24
C VAL A 145 -17.21 19.94 6.54
N GLY A 146 -17.87 18.78 6.47
CA GLY A 146 -17.94 17.81 7.56
C GLY A 146 -16.66 16.99 7.66
N VAL A 147 -16.32 16.52 8.87
CA VAL A 147 -15.15 15.67 9.12
C VAL A 147 -15.58 14.32 9.70
N ALA A 148 -15.10 13.22 9.15
CA ALA A 148 -15.23 11.89 9.72
C ALA A 148 -13.92 11.48 10.39
N HIS A 149 -13.89 11.49 11.74
CA HIS A 149 -12.74 11.07 12.53
C HIS A 149 -12.73 9.55 12.70
N ASN A 150 -11.67 8.88 12.21
CA ASN A 150 -11.52 7.42 12.21
C ASN A 150 -10.37 6.96 13.13
N PRO A 151 -10.51 7.03 14.48
CA PRO A 151 -9.37 6.91 15.39
C PRO A 151 -8.69 5.53 15.37
N THR A 152 -9.43 4.41 15.35
CA THR A 152 -8.78 3.09 15.33
C THR A 152 -7.99 2.88 14.05
N SER A 153 -8.55 3.24 12.88
CA SER A 153 -7.84 3.14 11.60
C SER A 153 -6.58 3.98 11.57
N ASN A 154 -6.68 5.25 11.98
CA ASN A 154 -5.52 6.15 12.04
C ASN A 154 -4.39 5.62 12.94
N LEU A 155 -4.74 4.96 14.05
CA LEU A 155 -3.75 4.35 14.94
C LEU A 155 -3.19 3.04 14.39
N LYS A 156 -4.03 2.17 13.82
CA LYS A 156 -3.64 0.86 13.29
C LYS A 156 -2.73 0.97 12.07
N LEU A 157 -2.97 1.97 11.21
CA LEU A 157 -2.13 2.28 10.05
C LEU A 157 -0.93 3.19 10.40
N ALA A 158 -0.81 3.61 11.66
CA ALA A 158 0.18 4.59 12.11
C ALA A 158 0.12 5.93 11.33
N SER A 159 -1.08 6.28 10.84
CA SER A 159 -1.35 7.53 10.13
C SER A 159 -1.17 8.73 11.06
N GLY A 160 -1.58 8.63 12.33
CA GLY A 160 -1.37 9.67 13.35
C GLY A 160 -2.60 9.93 14.21
N ILE A 161 -2.66 11.10 14.86
CA ILE A 161 -3.80 11.52 15.70
C ILE A 161 -4.37 12.81 15.15
N ALA A 162 -5.63 12.77 14.69
CA ALA A 162 -6.30 13.95 14.18
C ALA A 162 -6.53 14.99 15.29
N PRO A 163 -6.34 16.31 15.03
CA PRO A 163 -6.49 17.38 16.01
C PRO A 163 -7.96 17.74 16.30
N VAL A 164 -8.77 16.73 16.65
CA VAL A 164 -10.23 16.85 16.81
C VAL A 164 -10.67 17.88 17.84
N VAL A 165 -9.89 18.08 18.91
CA VAL A 165 -10.17 19.10 19.93
C VAL A 165 -10.12 20.49 19.29
N ARG A 166 -9.08 20.77 18.51
CA ARG A 166 -8.93 22.05 17.81
C ARG A 166 -10.01 22.26 16.77
N MET A 167 -10.34 21.22 16.00
CA MET A 167 -11.42 21.27 15.01
C MET A 167 -12.76 21.65 15.66
N LEU A 168 -13.10 21.03 16.79
CA LEU A 168 -14.33 21.32 17.53
C LEU A 168 -14.34 22.73 18.13
N GLU A 169 -13.21 23.21 18.66
CA GLU A 169 -13.07 24.58 19.17
C GLU A 169 -13.28 25.64 18.09
N LEU A 170 -12.81 25.36 16.87
CA LEU A 170 -13.02 26.22 15.70
C LEU A 170 -14.46 26.16 15.17
N GLY A 171 -15.23 25.15 15.57
CA GLY A 171 -16.62 24.97 15.17
C GLY A 171 -16.84 24.05 13.97
N LEU A 172 -15.84 23.26 13.57
CA LEU A 172 -16.01 22.27 12.51
C LEU A 172 -17.02 21.19 12.94
N LYS A 173 -17.76 20.68 11.95
CA LYS A 173 -18.71 19.57 12.13
C LYS A 173 -17.95 18.25 12.11
N VAL A 174 -17.61 17.72 13.28
CA VAL A 174 -16.86 16.46 13.40
C VAL A 174 -17.76 15.32 13.85
N GLY A 175 -17.83 14.27 13.02
CA GLY A 175 -18.40 12.96 13.32
C GLY A 175 -17.33 11.90 13.62
N ILE A 176 -17.76 10.69 13.93
CA ILE A 176 -16.88 9.53 14.15
C ILE A 176 -17.21 8.46 13.11
N GLY A 177 -16.18 7.82 12.56
CA GLY A 177 -16.31 6.67 11.68
C GLY A 177 -15.36 5.55 12.10
N THR A 178 -15.62 4.34 11.62
CA THR A 178 -14.79 3.15 11.90
C THR A 178 -13.70 2.95 10.86
N ASP A 179 -13.86 3.53 9.67
CA ASP A 179 -13.24 3.06 8.43
C ASP A 179 -13.59 1.58 8.14
N GLY A 180 -12.93 0.96 7.18
CA GLY A 180 -13.14 -0.44 6.79
C GLY A 180 -12.60 -1.48 7.78
N PRO A 181 -13.15 -2.70 7.78
CA PRO A 181 -12.75 -3.77 8.71
C PRO A 181 -11.34 -4.35 8.44
N ALA A 182 -10.64 -3.90 7.41
CA ALA A 182 -9.24 -4.26 7.15
C ALA A 182 -8.26 -3.35 7.90
N SER A 183 -8.68 -2.14 8.28
CA SER A 183 -7.88 -1.12 8.99
C SER A 183 -8.41 -0.82 10.39
N ASN A 184 -9.51 -1.44 10.83
CA ASN A 184 -10.04 -1.34 12.20
C ASN A 184 -9.68 -2.58 13.04
N ASN A 185 -10.63 -3.49 13.27
CA ASN A 185 -10.97 -4.60 12.36
C ASN A 185 -12.40 -5.12 12.63
N ASP A 186 -13.22 -4.31 13.31
CA ASP A 186 -14.66 -4.48 13.48
C ASP A 186 -15.37 -3.19 13.04
N LEU A 187 -16.66 -3.06 13.38
CA LEU A 187 -17.47 -1.87 13.09
C LEU A 187 -18.18 -1.37 14.37
N ASP A 188 -17.55 -1.48 15.55
CA ASP A 188 -18.14 -1.04 16.82
C ASP A 188 -17.99 0.47 17.06
N MET A 189 -19.05 1.21 16.73
CA MET A 189 -19.14 2.65 16.97
C MET A 189 -19.01 3.07 18.45
N TRP A 190 -19.29 2.19 19.42
CA TRP A 190 -19.08 2.51 20.84
C TRP A 190 -17.60 2.49 21.19
N GLU A 191 -16.85 1.54 20.63
CA GLU A 191 -15.39 1.50 20.80
C GLU A 191 -14.73 2.71 20.15
N GLU A 192 -15.14 3.09 18.93
CA GLU A 192 -14.66 4.32 18.27
C GLU A 192 -14.98 5.57 19.08
N THR A 193 -16.19 5.67 19.62
CA THR A 193 -16.62 6.82 20.45
C THR A 193 -15.79 6.93 21.72
N ARG A 194 -15.55 5.78 22.39
CA ARG A 194 -14.70 5.70 23.58
C ARG A 194 -13.26 6.07 23.25
N LEU A 195 -12.73 5.53 22.15
CA LEU A 195 -11.36 5.76 21.72
C LEU A 195 -11.15 7.24 21.36
N ALA A 196 -12.04 7.85 20.58
CA ALA A 196 -11.98 9.28 20.26
C ALA A 196 -11.86 10.13 21.54
N ALA A 197 -12.71 9.86 22.54
CA ALA A 197 -12.71 10.58 23.80
C ALA A 197 -11.41 10.41 24.62
N LEU A 198 -10.85 9.21 24.66
CA LEU A 198 -9.61 8.93 25.41
C LEU A 198 -8.37 9.43 24.66
N LEU A 199 -8.34 9.24 23.34
CA LEU A 199 -7.24 9.64 22.47
C LEU A 199 -7.06 11.16 22.48
N ALA A 200 -8.16 11.92 22.43
CA ALA A 200 -8.14 13.38 22.55
C ALA A 200 -7.43 13.84 23.84
N LYS A 201 -7.73 13.21 24.99
CA LYS A 201 -7.09 13.53 26.28
C LYS A 201 -5.60 13.19 26.29
N GLY A 202 -5.24 12.03 25.74
CA GLY A 202 -3.85 11.61 25.63
C GLY A 202 -3.04 12.54 24.73
N ALA A 203 -3.60 12.92 23.59
CA ALA A 203 -2.96 13.79 22.61
C ALA A 203 -2.74 15.22 23.11
N THR A 204 -3.70 15.78 23.87
CA THR A 204 -3.59 17.14 24.41
C THR A 204 -2.94 17.21 25.79
N SER A 205 -2.72 16.06 26.45
CA SER A 205 -2.36 15.99 27.88
C SER A 205 -3.34 16.75 28.79
N ASP A 206 -4.60 16.88 28.38
CA ASP A 206 -5.67 17.54 29.12
C ASP A 206 -6.80 16.54 29.42
N PRO A 207 -7.04 16.17 30.70
CA PRO A 207 -8.08 15.23 31.07
C PRO A 207 -9.51 15.75 30.80
N THR A 208 -9.68 17.05 30.57
CA THR A 208 -10.97 17.68 30.28
C THR A 208 -11.30 17.72 28.79
N ALA A 209 -10.33 17.45 27.92
CA ALA A 209 -10.51 17.42 26.48
C ALA A 209 -11.53 16.35 26.05
N LEU A 210 -12.41 16.73 25.12
CA LEU A 210 -13.48 15.90 24.57
C LEU A 210 -14.28 15.10 25.64
N PRO A 211 -15.12 15.78 26.44
CA PRO A 211 -15.93 15.12 27.47
C PRO A 211 -16.95 14.16 26.86
N ALA A 212 -17.42 13.18 27.64
CA ALA A 212 -18.28 12.09 27.16
C ALA A 212 -19.55 12.57 26.44
N ARG A 213 -20.18 13.65 26.90
CA ARG A 213 -21.34 14.24 26.21
C ARG A 213 -20.99 14.67 24.79
N GLN A 214 -19.84 15.32 24.60
CA GLN A 214 -19.38 15.79 23.30
C GLN A 214 -18.99 14.62 22.40
N ALA A 215 -18.35 13.58 22.95
CA ALA A 215 -18.04 12.36 22.20
C ALA A 215 -19.31 11.65 21.70
N LEU A 216 -20.32 11.48 22.57
CA LEU A 216 -21.61 10.92 22.14
C LEU A 216 -22.32 11.82 21.12
N ALA A 217 -22.19 13.14 21.25
CA ALA A 217 -22.72 14.07 20.26
C ALA A 217 -22.02 13.88 18.91
N MET A 218 -20.69 13.72 18.85
CA MET A 218 -19.97 13.42 17.60
C MET A 218 -20.46 12.12 16.95
N ALA A 219 -20.72 11.07 17.74
CA ALA A 219 -21.26 9.80 17.27
C ALA A 219 -22.74 9.85 16.82
N THR A 220 -23.44 10.97 17.05
CA THR A 220 -24.86 11.13 16.73
C THR A 220 -25.12 12.40 15.92
N ILE A 221 -25.49 13.52 16.56
CA ILE A 221 -25.82 14.77 15.87
C ILE A 221 -24.62 15.41 15.15
N GLY A 222 -23.40 15.23 15.67
CA GLY A 222 -22.16 15.69 15.04
C GLY A 222 -21.90 14.94 13.73
N GLY A 223 -22.06 13.62 13.72
CA GLY A 223 -22.01 12.80 12.51
C GLY A 223 -23.12 13.17 11.51
N ALA A 224 -24.35 13.38 11.97
CA ALA A 224 -25.44 13.82 11.11
C ALA A 224 -25.16 15.19 10.45
N ARG A 225 -24.55 16.12 11.20
CA ARG A 225 -24.11 17.42 10.68
C ARG A 225 -22.96 17.27 9.68
N ALA A 226 -21.98 16.44 9.99
CA ALA A 226 -20.83 16.17 9.11
C ALA A 226 -21.27 15.53 7.78
N LEU A 227 -22.36 14.76 7.79
CA LEU A 227 -22.98 14.13 6.62
C LEU A 227 -24.07 14.98 5.95
N HIS A 228 -24.35 16.19 6.45
CA HIS A 228 -25.38 17.10 5.91
C HIS A 228 -26.81 16.53 5.93
N VAL A 229 -27.13 15.72 6.95
CA VAL A 229 -28.44 15.07 7.13
C VAL A 229 -29.07 15.36 8.49
N ASP A 230 -28.54 16.33 9.24
CA ASP A 230 -28.99 16.64 10.60
C ASP A 230 -30.39 17.23 10.67
N GLU A 231 -30.95 17.73 9.56
CA GLU A 231 -32.37 18.10 9.48
C GLU A 231 -33.30 16.90 9.75
N PHE A 232 -32.85 15.68 9.43
CA PHE A 232 -33.68 14.48 9.50
C PHE A 232 -33.33 13.55 10.66
N VAL A 233 -32.09 13.54 11.14
CA VAL A 233 -31.59 12.55 12.12
C VAL A 233 -30.58 13.16 13.12
N GLY A 234 -30.00 12.31 13.97
CA GLY A 234 -28.92 12.68 14.89
C GLY A 234 -29.38 13.15 16.27
N SER A 235 -30.65 13.54 16.43
CA SER A 235 -31.24 13.93 17.72
C SER A 235 -32.72 13.53 17.84
N LEU A 236 -33.19 13.43 19.08
CA LEU A 236 -34.59 13.10 19.40
C LEU A 236 -35.42 14.38 19.49
N GLU A 237 -35.83 14.91 18.33
CA GLU A 237 -36.61 16.13 18.20
C GLU A 237 -37.88 15.89 17.36
N PRO A 238 -39.04 16.47 17.73
CA PRO A 238 -40.24 16.36 16.91
C PRO A 238 -40.00 16.80 15.45
N GLY A 239 -40.41 15.97 14.49
CA GLY A 239 -40.21 16.19 13.05
C GLY A 239 -39.06 15.39 12.45
N LYS A 240 -38.06 14.99 13.25
CA LYS A 240 -36.97 14.09 12.82
C LYS A 240 -37.43 12.65 12.67
N ARG A 241 -36.69 11.85 11.90
CA ARG A 241 -36.91 10.42 11.72
C ARG A 241 -36.59 9.67 13.01
N ALA A 242 -37.39 8.65 13.30
CA ALA A 242 -37.20 7.79 14.46
C ALA A 242 -36.08 6.78 14.20
N ASP A 243 -34.84 7.27 14.21
CA ASP A 243 -33.60 6.49 14.17
C ASP A 243 -33.09 6.42 15.62
N ILE A 244 -33.36 5.30 16.31
CA ILE A 244 -33.25 5.19 17.77
C ILE A 244 -32.52 3.90 18.15
N ALA A 245 -31.56 4.00 19.07
CA ALA A 245 -30.97 2.86 19.76
C ALA A 245 -31.35 2.88 21.24
N VAL A 246 -31.66 1.71 21.80
CA VAL A 246 -31.91 1.50 23.24
C VAL A 246 -30.74 0.71 23.81
N VAL A 247 -30.04 1.28 24.79
CA VAL A 247 -28.86 0.67 25.43
C VAL A 247 -29.23 0.16 26.83
N ASP A 248 -28.90 -1.09 27.12
CA ASP A 248 -29.14 -1.72 28.41
C ASP A 248 -27.94 -1.56 29.35
N LEU A 249 -28.05 -0.64 30.31
CA LEU A 249 -26.99 -0.29 31.26
C LEU A 249 -27.02 -1.11 32.56
N ARG A 250 -27.72 -2.25 32.58
CA ARG A 250 -27.86 -3.10 33.79
C ARG A 250 -26.81 -4.20 33.88
N SER A 251 -25.94 -4.33 32.87
CA SER A 251 -24.85 -5.30 32.84
C SER A 251 -23.83 -5.02 33.95
N ILE A 252 -23.16 -6.09 34.43
CA ILE A 252 -22.22 -5.99 35.57
C ILE A 252 -21.05 -5.04 35.31
N HIS A 253 -20.56 -4.98 34.07
CA HIS A 253 -19.47 -4.07 33.70
C HIS A 253 -19.89 -2.60 33.67
N ASN A 254 -21.20 -2.31 33.69
CA ASN A 254 -21.74 -0.94 33.77
C ASN A 254 -22.15 -0.55 35.21
N ALA A 255 -22.07 -1.47 36.17
CA ALA A 255 -22.41 -1.23 37.57
C ALA A 255 -21.19 -0.72 38.38
N PRO A 256 -21.39 0.14 39.42
CA PRO A 256 -22.66 0.66 39.92
C PRO A 256 -23.15 1.90 39.15
N LYS A 257 -24.47 2.17 39.25
CA LYS A 257 -25.06 3.39 38.69
C LYS A 257 -24.98 4.56 39.66
N PHE A 258 -24.25 5.61 39.29
CA PHE A 258 -24.22 6.87 40.02
C PHE A 258 -25.31 7.81 39.52
N THR A 259 -26.04 8.45 40.43
CA THR A 259 -27.16 9.36 40.10
C THR A 259 -26.97 10.79 40.62
N ARG A 260 -25.82 11.10 41.21
CA ARG A 260 -25.51 12.42 41.78
C ARG A 260 -25.47 13.50 40.71
N ASP A 261 -24.91 13.18 39.55
CA ASP A 261 -24.71 14.08 38.42
C ASP A 261 -25.50 13.56 37.22
N ARG A 262 -26.27 14.43 36.55
CA ARG A 262 -27.01 14.07 35.34
C ARG A 262 -26.08 13.76 34.18
N GLU A 263 -24.88 14.33 34.17
CA GLU A 263 -23.86 14.07 33.15
C GLU A 263 -23.21 12.69 33.28
N ALA A 264 -23.37 12.02 34.43
CA ALA A 264 -22.81 10.70 34.68
C ALA A 264 -23.34 9.64 33.70
N LEU A 265 -24.53 9.84 33.13
CA LEU A 265 -25.09 8.95 32.10
C LEU A 265 -24.21 8.92 30.84
N TYR A 266 -23.70 10.06 30.39
CA TYR A 266 -22.81 10.11 29.22
C TYR A 266 -21.50 9.40 29.52
N ALA A 267 -20.96 9.56 30.73
CA ALA A 267 -19.76 8.83 31.15
C ALA A 267 -19.99 7.31 31.15
N GLN A 268 -21.15 6.84 31.62
CA GLN A 268 -21.51 5.42 31.55
C GLN A 268 -21.62 4.91 30.12
N LEU A 269 -22.25 5.69 29.23
CA LEU A 269 -22.42 5.34 27.82
C LEU A 269 -21.07 5.28 27.08
N VAL A 270 -20.20 6.28 27.28
CA VAL A 270 -18.95 6.38 26.51
C VAL A 270 -17.81 5.56 27.10
N TYR A 271 -17.66 5.51 28.42
CA TYR A 271 -16.47 4.90 29.03
C TYR A 271 -16.67 3.48 29.53
N ALA A 272 -17.93 3.01 29.66
CA ALA A 272 -18.25 1.69 30.21
C ALA A 272 -19.14 0.83 29.31
N ALA A 273 -20.11 1.40 28.58
CA ALA A 273 -20.96 0.61 27.69
C ALA A 273 -20.20 0.08 26.47
N LYS A 274 -20.76 -0.95 25.84
CA LYS A 274 -20.22 -1.66 24.67
C LYS A 274 -21.28 -1.79 23.58
N GLY A 275 -20.89 -2.11 22.35
CA GLY A 275 -21.86 -2.43 21.28
C GLY A 275 -22.83 -3.55 21.66
N SER A 276 -22.37 -4.55 22.42
CA SER A 276 -23.21 -5.64 22.94
C SER A 276 -24.26 -5.21 23.99
N ASP A 277 -24.15 -4.00 24.55
CA ASP A 277 -25.19 -3.45 25.45
C ASP A 277 -26.39 -2.88 24.67
N VAL A 278 -26.29 -2.67 23.35
CA VAL A 278 -27.42 -2.22 22.52
C VAL A 278 -28.48 -3.32 22.47
N ARG A 279 -29.67 -3.01 22.97
CA ARG A 279 -30.80 -3.95 23.08
C ARG A 279 -31.73 -3.89 21.88
N ASP A 280 -32.13 -2.68 21.49
CA ASP A 280 -33.12 -2.45 20.45
C ASP A 280 -32.62 -1.37 19.48
N VAL A 281 -32.88 -1.52 18.20
CA VAL A 281 -32.53 -0.54 17.16
C VAL A 281 -33.73 -0.33 16.24
N MET A 282 -34.03 0.93 15.97
CA MET A 282 -35.07 1.39 15.08
C MET A 282 -34.45 2.32 14.04
N CYS A 283 -34.84 2.17 12.77
CA CYS A 283 -34.55 3.12 11.70
C CYS A 283 -35.85 3.52 11.03
N GLN A 284 -36.07 4.82 10.87
CA GLN A 284 -37.26 5.39 10.26
C GLN A 284 -38.58 4.87 10.87
N GLY A 285 -38.61 4.61 12.19
CA GLY A 285 -39.80 4.07 12.86
C GLY A 285 -39.96 2.56 12.78
N ARG A 286 -39.11 1.85 12.00
CA ARG A 286 -39.12 0.40 11.86
C ARG A 286 -38.08 -0.25 12.76
N TRP A 287 -38.47 -1.25 13.53
CA TRP A 287 -37.54 -2.04 14.35
C TRP A 287 -36.66 -2.92 13.45
N LEU A 288 -35.35 -2.79 13.59
CA LEU A 288 -34.34 -3.63 12.93
C LEU A 288 -33.77 -4.68 13.90
N MET A 289 -33.67 -4.33 15.19
CA MET A 289 -33.27 -5.23 16.26
C MET A 289 -34.19 -5.06 17.46
N ARG A 290 -34.59 -6.18 18.08
CA ARG A 290 -35.36 -6.19 19.34
C ARG A 290 -34.81 -7.21 20.30
N GLU A 291 -34.56 -6.80 21.53
CA GLU A 291 -34.00 -7.68 22.58
C GLU A 291 -32.76 -8.43 22.12
N ARG A 292 -31.86 -7.74 21.40
CA ARG A 292 -30.64 -8.27 20.79
C ARG A 292 -30.86 -9.34 19.72
N ARG A 293 -32.04 -9.37 19.10
CA ARG A 293 -32.34 -10.23 17.95
C ARG A 293 -32.57 -9.37 16.72
N LEU A 294 -31.78 -9.59 15.67
CA LEU A 294 -32.00 -8.95 14.36
C LEU A 294 -33.34 -9.43 13.78
N LEU A 295 -34.08 -8.50 13.19
CA LEU A 295 -35.41 -8.74 12.62
C LEU A 295 -35.42 -8.72 11.09
N THR A 296 -34.36 -8.20 10.47
CA THR A 296 -34.23 -8.02 9.02
C THR A 296 -33.12 -8.87 8.40
N LEU A 297 -32.24 -9.45 9.22
CA LEU A 297 -31.06 -10.20 8.79
C LEU A 297 -30.97 -11.53 9.53
N ASP A 298 -30.45 -12.55 8.85
CA ASP A 298 -30.12 -13.85 9.43
C ASP A 298 -28.59 -13.95 9.62
N GLU A 299 -28.15 -13.83 10.87
CA GLU A 299 -26.73 -13.83 11.23
C GLU A 299 -26.03 -15.15 10.85
N GLN A 300 -26.73 -16.28 10.91
CA GLN A 300 -26.13 -17.58 10.63
C GLN A 300 -25.89 -17.74 9.13
N VAL A 301 -26.84 -17.30 8.30
CA VAL A 301 -26.68 -17.29 6.85
C VAL A 301 -25.54 -16.37 6.44
N LEU A 302 -25.51 -15.14 6.95
CA LEU A 302 -24.45 -14.17 6.65
C LEU A 302 -23.07 -14.67 7.07
N ALA A 303 -22.95 -15.27 8.27
CA ALA A 303 -21.69 -15.85 8.73
C ALA A 303 -21.21 -17.00 7.82
N ALA A 304 -22.12 -17.85 7.34
CA ALA A 304 -21.79 -18.93 6.41
C ALA A 304 -21.35 -18.40 5.03
N GLU A 305 -22.03 -17.38 4.50
CA GLU A 305 -21.66 -16.71 3.25
C GLU A 305 -20.29 -16.01 3.36
N ALA A 306 -20.06 -15.27 4.45
CA ALA A 306 -18.77 -14.65 4.72
C ALA A 306 -17.64 -15.69 4.84
N ALA A 307 -17.86 -16.82 5.52
CA ALA A 307 -16.88 -17.90 5.60
C ALA A 307 -16.57 -18.51 4.23
N ASN A 308 -17.55 -18.60 3.32
CA ASN A 308 -17.32 -19.04 1.95
C ASN A 308 -16.45 -18.06 1.15
N ILE A 309 -16.66 -16.76 1.34
CA ILE A 309 -15.83 -15.72 0.72
C ILE A 309 -14.41 -15.76 1.30
N ALA A 310 -14.26 -15.85 2.62
CA ALA A 310 -12.98 -15.97 3.30
C ALA A 310 -12.16 -17.15 2.75
N ARG A 311 -12.76 -18.33 2.57
CA ARG A 311 -12.07 -19.48 1.96
C ARG A 311 -11.58 -19.20 0.54
N LYS A 312 -12.33 -18.44 -0.28
CA LYS A 312 -11.89 -18.06 -1.63
C LYS A 312 -10.71 -17.09 -1.58
N ILE A 313 -10.76 -16.12 -0.67
CA ILE A 313 -9.67 -15.16 -0.43
C ILE A 313 -8.43 -15.90 0.07
N ASP A 314 -8.58 -16.82 1.03
CA ASP A 314 -7.47 -17.64 1.54
C ASP A 314 -6.82 -18.45 0.43
N LEU A 315 -7.60 -19.14 -0.40
CA LEU A 315 -7.06 -19.90 -1.54
C LEU A 315 -6.30 -19.01 -2.53
N PHE A 316 -6.84 -17.82 -2.81
CA PHE A 316 -6.17 -16.83 -3.66
C PHE A 316 -4.86 -16.34 -3.04
N LEU A 317 -4.86 -16.00 -1.75
CA LEU A 317 -3.67 -15.52 -1.04
C LEU A 317 -2.61 -16.61 -0.90
N ILE A 318 -2.98 -17.85 -0.56
CA ILE A 318 -2.07 -19.00 -0.50
C ILE A 318 -1.34 -19.18 -1.83
N GLN A 319 -2.09 -19.24 -2.94
CA GLN A 319 -1.49 -19.37 -4.28
C GLN A 319 -0.52 -18.22 -4.61
N ARG A 320 -0.82 -17.01 -4.13
CA ARG A 320 0.00 -15.82 -4.38
C ARG A 320 1.21 -15.75 -3.44
N GLU A 321 1.08 -16.18 -2.19
CA GLU A 321 2.17 -16.20 -1.21
C GLU A 321 3.17 -17.34 -1.46
N GLU A 322 2.73 -18.46 -2.02
CA GLU A 322 3.61 -19.52 -2.50
C GLU A 322 4.46 -19.06 -3.70
N SER A 323 3.98 -18.08 -4.47
CA SER A 323 4.72 -17.51 -5.59
C SER A 323 5.68 -16.41 -5.13
N VAL A 324 6.98 -16.72 -5.11
CA VAL A 324 8.05 -15.74 -4.83
C VAL A 324 7.97 -14.54 -5.78
N LEU A 325 7.64 -14.76 -7.06
CA LEU A 325 7.41 -13.70 -8.03
C LEU A 325 6.22 -12.82 -7.64
N SER A 326 5.10 -13.41 -7.22
CA SER A 326 3.93 -12.63 -6.85
C SER A 326 4.13 -11.85 -5.55
N LYS A 327 4.89 -12.40 -4.59
CA LYS A 327 5.41 -11.69 -3.42
C LYS A 327 6.30 -10.51 -3.83
N LEU A 328 7.23 -10.72 -4.76
CA LEU A 328 8.10 -9.64 -5.28
C LEU A 328 7.29 -8.54 -5.98
N LEU A 329 6.29 -8.92 -6.78
CA LEU A 329 5.36 -7.99 -7.45
C LEU A 329 4.52 -7.17 -6.46
N ALA A 330 4.21 -7.73 -5.28
CA ALA A 330 3.40 -7.04 -4.28
C ALA A 330 4.17 -5.93 -3.54
N ILE A 331 5.50 -5.98 -3.50
CA ILE A 331 6.35 -5.06 -2.71
C ILE A 331 7.20 -4.11 -3.55
N GLY A 332 7.13 -4.16 -4.88
CA GLY A 332 7.97 -3.33 -5.74
C GLY A 332 7.47 -3.18 -7.16
N GLN A 333 7.96 -2.12 -7.83
CA GLN A 333 7.87 -1.98 -9.28
C GLN A 333 8.83 -2.98 -9.92
N VAL A 334 8.33 -4.17 -10.24
CA VAL A 334 9.13 -5.23 -10.86
C VAL A 334 9.24 -4.98 -12.35
N ALA A 335 10.47 -4.91 -12.86
CA ALA A 335 10.74 -4.90 -14.30
C ALA A 335 11.17 -6.29 -14.76
N GLN A 336 10.57 -6.79 -15.83
CA GLN A 336 11.07 -7.97 -16.52
C GLN A 336 12.27 -7.56 -17.39
N GLU A 337 13.40 -8.25 -17.19
CA GLU A 337 14.65 -7.98 -17.91
C GLU A 337 14.87 -8.98 -19.06
N LYS A 338 15.85 -8.67 -19.92
CA LYS A 338 16.27 -9.47 -21.08
C LYS A 338 16.39 -10.98 -20.77
N THR A 339 15.74 -11.81 -21.58
CA THR A 339 15.57 -13.27 -21.36
C THR A 339 16.83 -14.12 -21.53
N PHE A 340 17.82 -13.67 -22.32
CA PHE A 340 19.06 -14.41 -22.56
C PHE A 340 20.25 -13.67 -21.93
N GLU A 341 21.02 -14.39 -21.13
CA GLU A 341 22.31 -13.95 -20.59
C GLU A 341 23.38 -14.89 -21.15
N VAL A 342 24.37 -14.31 -21.83
CA VAL A 342 25.53 -15.05 -22.31
C VAL A 342 26.68 -14.66 -21.41
N GLN A 343 27.32 -15.64 -20.79
CA GLN A 343 28.43 -15.40 -19.89
C GLN A 343 29.52 -16.45 -20.00
N VAL A 344 30.72 -16.05 -19.63
CA VAL A 344 31.84 -16.94 -19.35
C VAL A 344 32.50 -16.50 -18.05
N LYS A 345 32.97 -17.48 -17.28
CA LYS A 345 33.73 -17.24 -16.06
C LYS A 345 35.02 -18.04 -16.10
N VAL A 346 36.10 -17.42 -15.69
CA VAL A 346 37.44 -17.99 -15.71
C VAL A 346 38.12 -17.71 -14.39
N HIS A 347 38.80 -18.71 -13.82
CA HIS A 347 39.64 -18.53 -12.65
C HIS A 347 41.06 -18.17 -13.07
N LEU A 348 41.59 -17.08 -12.53
CA LEU A 348 42.90 -16.54 -12.83
C LEU A 348 43.73 -16.45 -11.54
N ALA A 349 45.02 -16.72 -11.64
CA ALA A 349 45.94 -16.51 -10.51
C ALA A 349 46.19 -15.01 -10.25
N ASP A 350 46.21 -14.19 -11.31
CA ASP A 350 46.42 -12.74 -11.26
C ASP A 350 45.59 -12.03 -12.36
N ALA A 351 45.10 -10.83 -12.06
CA ALA A 351 44.29 -10.01 -12.96
C ALA A 351 45.12 -9.11 -13.89
N THR A 352 46.35 -8.75 -13.48
CA THR A 352 47.22 -7.79 -14.21
C THR A 352 47.35 -8.09 -15.71
N PRO A 353 47.57 -9.35 -16.15
CA PRO A 353 47.71 -9.64 -17.57
C PRO A 353 46.45 -9.34 -18.38
N VAL A 354 45.27 -9.53 -17.79
CA VAL A 354 43.98 -9.25 -18.45
C VAL A 354 43.72 -7.75 -18.50
N GLU A 355 44.08 -7.02 -17.43
CA GLU A 355 43.95 -5.56 -17.38
C GLU A 355 44.79 -4.88 -18.46
N ASP A 356 46.06 -5.28 -18.63
CA ASP A 356 46.95 -4.76 -19.68
C ASP A 356 46.40 -5.02 -21.09
N LEU A 357 45.69 -6.14 -21.28
CA LEU A 357 45.12 -6.52 -22.57
C LEU A 357 43.80 -5.81 -22.88
N LEU A 358 43.14 -5.19 -21.89
CA LEU A 358 41.94 -4.37 -22.10
C LEU A 358 42.24 -3.02 -22.77
N ASP A 359 43.50 -2.56 -22.73
CA ASP A 359 43.95 -1.31 -23.38
C ASP A 359 44.22 -1.46 -24.89
N ARG A 360 43.96 -2.65 -25.44
CA ARG A 360 44.10 -2.94 -26.87
C ARG A 360 43.14 -2.08 -27.71
N PRO A 361 43.57 -1.57 -28.88
CA PRO A 361 42.75 -0.69 -29.72
C PRO A 361 41.45 -1.33 -30.23
N GLU A 362 41.38 -2.66 -30.26
CA GLU A 362 40.19 -3.43 -30.63
C GLU A 362 39.09 -3.42 -29.55
N ILE A 363 39.44 -3.10 -28.30
CA ILE A 363 38.52 -3.05 -27.15
C ILE A 363 38.30 -1.60 -26.77
N LEU A 364 37.08 -1.09 -26.96
CA LEU A 364 36.73 0.24 -26.49
C LEU A 364 36.23 0.15 -25.04
N VAL A 365 37.06 0.54 -24.08
CA VAL A 365 36.64 0.71 -22.68
C VAL A 365 35.87 2.03 -22.53
N ILE A 366 34.61 1.93 -22.13
CA ILE A 366 33.70 3.08 -21.96
C ILE A 366 33.90 3.73 -20.59
N LYS A 367 33.82 2.93 -19.52
CA LYS A 367 33.96 3.40 -18.14
C LYS A 367 34.32 2.24 -17.20
N PRO A 368 35.42 2.33 -16.43
CA PRO A 368 35.69 1.42 -15.33
C PRO A 368 34.92 1.83 -14.06
N SER A 369 34.65 0.87 -13.18
CA SER A 369 34.13 1.13 -11.83
C SER A 369 34.61 0.07 -10.85
N LEU A 370 34.94 0.49 -9.63
CA LEU A 370 35.28 -0.39 -8.52
C LEU A 370 34.07 -0.52 -7.58
N ARG A 371 33.75 -1.74 -7.14
CA ARG A 371 32.57 -2.02 -6.34
C ARG A 371 32.82 -3.06 -5.26
N ARG A 372 32.14 -2.93 -4.12
CA ARG A 372 31.96 -4.02 -3.15
C ARG A 372 30.52 -4.52 -3.22
N GLN A 373 30.36 -5.80 -3.45
CA GLN A 373 29.04 -6.43 -3.59
C GLN A 373 28.82 -7.41 -2.44
N TYR A 374 27.74 -7.20 -1.68
CA TYR A 374 27.26 -8.12 -0.67
C TYR A 374 25.94 -8.71 -1.17
N ASP A 375 26.01 -9.96 -1.65
CA ASP A 375 24.85 -10.70 -2.13
C ASP A 375 24.38 -11.69 -1.05
N THR A 376 23.12 -11.59 -0.66
CA THR A 376 22.41 -12.62 0.10
C THR A 376 21.41 -13.32 -0.82
N TYR A 377 21.60 -14.61 -1.06
CA TYR A 377 20.71 -15.45 -1.86
C TYR A 377 19.73 -16.18 -0.94
N PHE A 378 18.45 -15.93 -1.17
CA PHE A 378 17.33 -16.64 -0.59
C PHE A 378 16.93 -17.79 -1.52
N LEU A 379 16.98 -19.01 -0.98
CA LEU A 379 16.61 -20.24 -1.70
C LEU A 379 15.21 -20.67 -1.30
N PHE A 380 14.43 -21.14 -2.28
CA PHE A 380 13.05 -21.60 -2.09
C PHE A 380 12.88 -23.02 -2.61
N ASP A 381 12.08 -23.81 -1.90
CA ASP A 381 11.66 -25.15 -2.32
C ASP A 381 10.34 -25.03 -3.12
N ASP A 382 10.42 -24.39 -4.29
CA ASP A 382 9.30 -24.24 -5.22
C ASP A 382 9.53 -24.99 -6.54
N PRO A 383 8.47 -25.28 -7.33
CA PRO A 383 8.60 -26.03 -8.59
C PRO A 383 9.48 -25.36 -9.66
N TYR A 384 9.86 -24.09 -9.46
CA TYR A 384 10.68 -23.32 -10.39
C TYR A 384 12.12 -23.16 -9.89
N HIS A 385 12.46 -23.79 -8.76
CA HIS A 385 13.72 -23.63 -8.03
C HIS A 385 14.14 -22.16 -7.92
N SER A 386 13.19 -21.30 -7.56
CA SER A 386 13.41 -19.86 -7.52
C SER A 386 14.54 -19.49 -6.57
N ARG A 387 15.33 -18.50 -6.97
CA ARG A 387 16.36 -17.86 -6.15
C ARG A 387 16.14 -16.36 -6.16
N LEU A 388 15.98 -15.75 -4.99
CA LEU A 388 15.89 -14.30 -4.83
C LEU A 388 17.20 -13.79 -4.24
N ARG A 389 17.88 -12.90 -4.95
CA ARG A 389 19.11 -12.27 -4.47
C ARG A 389 18.82 -10.86 -3.99
N TYR A 390 19.08 -10.60 -2.71
CA TYR A 390 19.27 -9.25 -2.18
C TYR A 390 20.72 -8.83 -2.40
N ARG A 391 20.93 -7.69 -3.04
CA ARG A 391 22.25 -7.12 -3.30
C ARG A 391 22.37 -5.74 -2.69
N GLU A 392 23.43 -5.55 -1.93
CA GLU A 392 24.02 -4.26 -1.62
C GLU A 392 25.26 -4.07 -2.52
N ASP A 393 25.24 -3.03 -3.36
CA ASP A 393 26.29 -2.74 -4.35
C ASP A 393 26.88 -1.36 -4.05
N GLU A 394 27.98 -1.34 -3.30
CA GLU A 394 28.74 -0.13 -2.98
C GLU A 394 29.59 0.26 -4.19
N LEU A 395 29.38 1.46 -4.73
CA LEU A 395 30.27 2.06 -5.72
C LEU A 395 31.38 2.81 -5.00
N LEU A 396 32.64 2.50 -5.33
CA LEU A 396 33.81 3.08 -4.72
C LEU A 396 34.42 4.20 -5.60
N ASP A 397 34.95 5.22 -4.96
CA ASP A 397 35.79 6.24 -5.60
C ASP A 397 37.26 5.80 -5.71
N GLU A 398 38.12 6.70 -6.22
CA GLU A 398 39.55 6.43 -6.42
C GLU A 398 40.31 6.19 -5.10
N ASP A 399 39.80 6.71 -3.98
CA ASP A 399 40.36 6.54 -2.63
C ASP A 399 39.74 5.34 -1.88
N SER A 400 38.99 4.49 -2.60
CA SER A 400 38.26 3.34 -2.05
C SER A 400 37.22 3.69 -0.98
N GLN A 401 36.69 4.92 -1.00
CA GLN A 401 35.57 5.33 -0.16
C GLN A 401 34.24 5.08 -0.89
N VAL A 402 33.19 4.82 -0.12
CA VAL A 402 31.86 4.56 -0.66
C VAL A 402 31.24 5.85 -1.17
N GLN A 403 31.04 5.93 -2.49
CA GLN A 403 30.41 7.06 -3.17
C GLN A 403 28.88 6.94 -3.19
N ASP A 404 28.38 5.73 -3.45
CA ASP A 404 26.95 5.44 -3.58
C ASP A 404 26.68 3.97 -3.22
N VAL A 405 25.46 3.66 -2.77
CA VAL A 405 25.05 2.30 -2.42
C VAL A 405 23.73 1.96 -3.08
N LEU A 406 23.75 0.96 -3.96
CA LEU A 406 22.57 0.52 -4.69
C LEU A 406 22.04 -0.80 -4.12
N TYR A 407 20.79 -0.77 -3.67
CA TYR A 407 20.09 -1.94 -3.15
C TYR A 407 19.16 -2.54 -4.21
N ARG A 408 19.29 -3.83 -4.51
CA ARG A 408 18.48 -4.50 -5.54
C ARG A 408 18.05 -5.90 -5.15
N LEU A 409 16.80 -6.22 -5.44
CA LEU A 409 16.27 -7.59 -5.49
C LEU A 409 16.35 -8.11 -6.92
N THR A 410 16.85 -9.33 -7.10
CA THR A 410 16.82 -10.06 -8.37
C THR A 410 16.23 -11.44 -8.14
N LEU A 411 15.07 -11.72 -8.72
CA LEU A 411 14.51 -13.07 -8.78
C LEU A 411 14.93 -13.76 -10.07
N THR A 412 15.46 -14.97 -9.94
CA THR A 412 15.80 -15.86 -11.04
C THR A 412 15.12 -17.21 -10.85
N GLY A 413 14.52 -17.77 -11.90
CA GLY A 413 14.00 -19.14 -11.91
C GLY A 413 15.00 -20.16 -12.48
N GLU A 414 14.52 -21.39 -12.70
CA GLU A 414 15.28 -22.52 -13.26
C GLU A 414 15.99 -22.16 -14.58
N THR A 415 17.27 -22.52 -14.64
CA THR A 415 18.17 -22.23 -15.76
C THR A 415 18.05 -23.32 -16.83
N LYS A 416 17.75 -22.96 -18.08
CA LYS A 416 17.99 -23.84 -19.24
C LYS A 416 19.33 -23.50 -19.86
N GLU A 417 20.32 -24.36 -19.63
CA GLU A 417 21.68 -24.18 -20.14
C GLU A 417 21.84 -24.79 -21.53
N ARG A 418 22.54 -24.08 -22.41
CA ARG A 418 23.03 -24.63 -23.67
C ARG A 418 24.49 -24.26 -23.86
N GLU A 419 25.33 -25.27 -24.00
CA GLU A 419 26.77 -25.09 -24.17
C GLU A 419 27.11 -24.68 -25.60
N TYR A 420 27.98 -23.68 -25.72
CA TYR A 420 28.69 -23.32 -26.94
C TYR A 420 30.20 -23.45 -26.69
N ALA A 421 31.00 -23.63 -27.74
CA ALA A 421 32.38 -24.10 -27.64
C ALA A 421 33.27 -23.40 -26.58
N ARG A 422 33.01 -22.13 -26.23
CA ARG A 422 33.80 -21.35 -25.24
C ARG A 422 32.98 -20.45 -24.29
N SER A 423 31.66 -20.59 -24.28
CA SER A 423 30.80 -19.77 -23.42
C SER A 423 29.48 -20.48 -23.11
N VAL A 424 28.83 -20.05 -22.03
CA VAL A 424 27.56 -20.64 -21.60
C VAL A 424 26.42 -19.69 -21.95
N LEU A 425 25.44 -20.20 -22.71
CA LEU A 425 24.18 -19.50 -22.94
C LEU A 425 23.19 -19.92 -21.85
N LEU A 426 22.83 -18.96 -21.00
CA LEU A 426 21.80 -19.14 -19.98
C LEU A 426 20.48 -18.54 -20.46
N SER A 427 19.43 -19.35 -20.46
CA SER A 427 18.06 -18.87 -20.62
C SER A 427 17.32 -19.03 -19.30
N ARG A 428 16.92 -17.91 -18.70
CA ARG A 428 16.14 -17.88 -17.46
C ARG A 428 15.25 -16.65 -17.38
N SER A 429 14.12 -16.80 -16.70
CA SER A 429 13.28 -15.66 -16.31
C SER A 429 14.01 -14.86 -15.23
N ARG A 430 14.16 -13.55 -15.45
CA ARG A 430 14.84 -12.62 -14.54
C ARG A 430 13.94 -11.42 -14.26
N PHE A 431 13.72 -11.14 -12.99
CA PHE A 431 12.92 -10.01 -12.52
C PHE A 431 13.75 -9.19 -11.53
N ASP A 432 13.92 -7.90 -11.82
CA ASP A 432 14.64 -6.98 -10.95
C ASP A 432 13.64 -6.03 -10.27
N ALA A 433 13.88 -5.71 -9.00
CA ALA A 433 13.12 -4.72 -8.23
C ALA A 433 14.06 -3.94 -7.29
N PRO A 434 13.76 -2.68 -6.96
CA PRO A 434 14.52 -1.94 -5.94
C PRO A 434 14.34 -2.59 -4.57
N ALA A 435 15.42 -2.70 -3.79
CA ALA A 435 15.35 -3.17 -2.41
C ALA A 435 15.21 -1.96 -1.47
N THR A 436 13.97 -1.59 -1.15
CA THR A 436 13.63 -0.39 -0.35
C THR A 436 13.44 -0.68 1.15
N ARG A 437 13.53 -1.94 1.56
CA ARG A 437 13.35 -2.39 2.96
C ARG A 437 14.62 -3.08 3.45
N SER A 438 14.73 -3.28 4.76
CA SER A 438 15.89 -3.94 5.36
C SER A 438 15.97 -5.41 4.95
N LEU A 439 17.19 -5.96 4.95
CA LEU A 439 17.41 -7.39 4.72
C LEU A 439 16.57 -8.26 5.67
N ARG A 440 16.42 -7.85 6.94
CA ARG A 440 15.55 -8.52 7.92
C ARG A 440 14.09 -8.58 7.48
N PHE A 441 13.55 -7.47 6.98
CA PHE A 441 12.18 -7.46 6.45
C PHE A 441 12.04 -8.49 5.33
N TYR A 442 12.99 -8.57 4.40
CA TYR A 442 12.91 -9.52 3.30
C TYR A 442 13.00 -10.99 3.75
N ARG A 443 13.81 -11.29 4.77
CA ARG A 443 13.81 -12.64 5.39
C ARG A 443 12.45 -13.01 5.96
N GLU A 444 11.85 -12.12 6.75
CA GLU A 444 10.56 -12.36 7.40
C GLU A 444 9.41 -12.42 6.38
N TYR A 445 9.49 -11.63 5.31
CA TYR A 445 8.49 -11.56 4.26
C TYR A 445 8.53 -12.78 3.31
N PHE A 446 9.72 -13.14 2.81
CA PHE A 446 9.87 -14.22 1.84
C PHE A 446 9.97 -15.61 2.48
N LYS A 447 10.50 -15.71 3.71
CA LYS A 447 10.66 -16.98 4.46
C LYS A 447 11.40 -18.07 3.64
N PRO A 448 12.66 -17.83 3.25
CA PRO A 448 13.44 -18.81 2.49
C PRO A 448 13.73 -20.08 3.30
N VAL A 449 13.97 -21.18 2.59
CA VAL A 449 14.39 -22.45 3.23
C VAL A 449 15.87 -22.47 3.59
N ALA A 450 16.69 -21.66 2.91
CA ALA A 450 18.12 -21.49 3.16
C ALA A 450 18.62 -20.12 2.65
N GLU A 451 19.73 -19.66 3.22
CA GLU A 451 20.42 -18.42 2.82
C GLU A 451 21.88 -18.72 2.48
N ILE A 452 22.40 -18.12 1.42
CA ILE A 452 23.81 -18.19 1.03
C ILE A 452 24.34 -16.78 0.82
N GLU A 453 25.49 -16.46 1.41
CA GLU A 453 26.13 -15.16 1.25
C GLU A 453 27.33 -15.24 0.30
N VAL A 454 27.35 -14.34 -0.67
CA VAL A 454 28.48 -14.17 -1.60
C VAL A 454 28.95 -12.73 -1.54
N HIS A 455 30.15 -12.51 -1.02
CA HIS A 455 30.74 -11.17 -0.91
C HIS A 455 31.92 -11.08 -1.86
N LYS A 456 32.03 -9.97 -2.60
CA LYS A 456 33.13 -9.78 -3.54
C LYS A 456 33.49 -8.33 -3.78
N GLU A 457 34.76 -8.12 -4.09
CA GLU A 457 35.25 -6.90 -4.71
C GLU A 457 35.25 -7.10 -6.22
N ARG A 458 34.71 -6.12 -6.95
CA ARG A 458 34.53 -6.17 -8.40
C ARG A 458 35.13 -4.94 -9.05
N GLN A 459 36.04 -5.18 -9.98
CA GLN A 459 36.48 -4.20 -10.94
C GLN A 459 35.77 -4.45 -12.26
N ARG A 460 34.84 -3.55 -12.63
CA ARG A 460 34.01 -3.69 -13.81
C ARG A 460 34.45 -2.74 -14.90
N TYR A 461 34.66 -3.29 -16.09
CA TYR A 461 34.87 -2.57 -17.33
C TYR A 461 33.65 -2.75 -18.24
N HIS A 462 33.02 -1.64 -18.61
CA HIS A 462 32.07 -1.64 -19.71
C HIS A 462 32.84 -1.51 -21.02
N VAL A 463 32.82 -2.54 -21.85
CA VAL A 463 33.60 -2.59 -23.09
C VAL A 463 32.70 -2.76 -24.30
N ARG A 464 33.12 -2.22 -25.44
CA ARG A 464 32.50 -2.45 -26.74
C ARG A 464 33.47 -3.18 -27.65
N TYR A 465 33.05 -4.35 -28.14
CA TYR A 465 33.82 -5.21 -29.03
C TYR A 465 32.91 -5.77 -30.13
N GLY A 466 33.38 -5.77 -31.38
CA GLY A 466 32.58 -6.25 -32.51
C GLY A 466 31.22 -5.55 -32.67
N GLY A 467 31.14 -4.27 -32.25
CA GLY A 467 29.90 -3.48 -32.22
C GLY A 467 28.90 -3.84 -31.11
N THR A 468 29.32 -4.66 -30.14
CA THR A 468 28.47 -5.18 -29.06
C THR A 468 29.02 -4.79 -27.69
N ASP A 469 28.11 -4.44 -26.77
CA ASP A 469 28.47 -4.07 -25.40
C ASP A 469 28.56 -5.30 -24.48
N PHE A 470 29.66 -5.39 -23.74
CA PHE A 470 29.95 -6.41 -22.74
C PHE A 470 30.30 -5.75 -21.40
N ALA A 471 29.99 -6.45 -20.31
CA ALA A 471 30.54 -6.16 -19.00
C ALA A 471 31.64 -7.20 -18.70
N VAL A 472 32.87 -6.74 -18.64
CA VAL A 472 34.03 -7.52 -18.19
C VAL A 472 34.23 -7.21 -16.71
N ASN A 473 34.18 -8.23 -15.86
CA ASN A 473 34.31 -8.08 -14.41
C ASN A 473 35.51 -8.90 -13.93
N LEU A 474 36.38 -8.31 -13.13
CA LEU A 474 37.41 -8.99 -12.37
C LEU A 474 36.95 -9.02 -10.92
N ASP A 475 36.59 -10.21 -10.45
CA ASP A 475 35.95 -10.42 -9.16
C ASP A 475 36.89 -11.15 -8.20
N ARG A 476 37.13 -10.58 -7.02
CA ARG A 476 37.77 -11.27 -5.90
C ARG A 476 36.70 -11.66 -4.88
N LEU A 477 36.55 -12.96 -4.64
CA LEU A 477 35.56 -13.48 -3.68
C LEU A 477 36.12 -13.37 -2.26
N MET A 478 35.41 -12.62 -1.43
CA MET A 478 35.69 -12.44 0.00
C MET A 478 34.90 -13.43 0.85
N LYS A 479 33.72 -13.85 0.37
CA LYS A 479 32.88 -14.88 0.99
C LYS A 479 32.20 -15.70 -0.12
N PRO A 480 32.40 -17.02 -0.18
CA PRO A 480 33.49 -17.74 0.46
C PRO A 480 34.85 -17.16 0.03
N GLU A 481 35.86 -17.26 0.88
CA GLU A 481 37.21 -16.83 0.51
C GLU A 481 37.82 -17.85 -0.45
N LEU A 482 37.94 -17.48 -1.72
CA LEU A 482 38.57 -18.30 -2.76
C LEU A 482 39.78 -17.54 -3.31
N ALA A 483 40.94 -18.20 -3.31
CA ALA A 483 42.17 -17.60 -3.81
C ALA A 483 42.09 -17.29 -5.31
N GLY A 484 42.75 -16.22 -5.75
CA GLY A 484 42.78 -15.79 -7.15
C GLY A 484 41.71 -14.76 -7.51
N VAL A 485 41.52 -14.53 -8.80
CA VAL A 485 40.57 -13.58 -9.38
C VAL A 485 39.69 -14.30 -10.40
N PHE A 486 38.40 -13.98 -10.43
CA PHE A 486 37.48 -14.53 -11.40
C PHE A 486 37.17 -13.50 -12.48
N LEU A 487 37.57 -13.78 -13.71
CA LEU A 487 37.16 -13.01 -14.89
C LEU A 487 35.77 -13.46 -15.31
N GLU A 488 34.80 -12.54 -15.31
CA GLU A 488 33.43 -12.76 -15.78
C GLU A 488 33.12 -11.80 -16.93
N ILE A 489 32.99 -12.31 -18.16
CA ILE A 489 32.51 -11.55 -19.32
C ILE A 489 31.05 -11.89 -19.55
N LYS A 490 30.18 -10.88 -19.61
CA LYS A 490 28.75 -11.10 -19.83
C LYS A 490 28.08 -10.05 -20.70
N SER A 491 27.04 -10.47 -21.42
CA SER A 491 26.11 -9.59 -22.12
C SER A 491 24.69 -10.17 -22.11
N ARG A 492 23.70 -9.30 -22.27
CA ARG A 492 22.27 -9.68 -22.20
C ARG A 492 21.52 -9.27 -23.44
N THR A 493 20.52 -10.06 -23.83
CA THR A 493 19.67 -9.78 -25.00
C THR A 493 18.29 -10.43 -24.91
N TRP A 494 17.34 -9.90 -25.67
CA TRP A 494 16.01 -10.51 -25.87
C TRP A 494 16.02 -11.56 -26.99
N SER A 495 17.00 -11.51 -27.90
CA SER A 495 17.06 -12.37 -29.09
C SER A 495 18.03 -13.53 -28.89
N ARG A 496 17.55 -14.75 -29.12
CA ARG A 496 18.39 -15.95 -29.11
C ARG A 496 19.51 -15.90 -30.15
N GLN A 497 19.22 -15.44 -31.37
CA GLN A 497 20.22 -15.33 -32.43
C GLN A 497 21.31 -14.31 -32.08
N ASP A 498 20.93 -13.21 -31.44
CA ASP A 498 21.87 -12.22 -30.91
C ASP A 498 22.70 -12.80 -29.76
N ALA A 499 22.10 -13.68 -28.94
CA ALA A 499 22.80 -14.36 -27.86
C ALA A 499 23.86 -15.34 -28.39
N GLU A 500 23.55 -16.08 -29.46
CA GLU A 500 24.49 -16.96 -30.16
C GLU A 500 25.67 -16.16 -30.75
N ARG A 501 25.39 -15.05 -31.43
CA ARG A 501 26.44 -14.13 -31.91
C ARG A 501 27.31 -13.56 -30.77
N LYS A 502 26.69 -13.19 -29.65
CA LYS A 502 27.41 -12.72 -28.45
C LYS A 502 28.30 -13.79 -27.84
N ALA A 503 27.89 -15.05 -27.89
CA ALA A 503 28.66 -16.19 -27.43
C ALA A 503 29.95 -16.38 -28.25
N GLU A 504 29.87 -16.20 -29.57
CA GLU A 504 31.03 -16.20 -30.48
C GLU A 504 31.98 -15.04 -30.18
N LEU A 505 31.45 -13.82 -30.05
CA LEU A 505 32.25 -12.63 -29.70
C LEU A 505 32.94 -12.73 -28.33
N ILE A 506 32.31 -13.41 -27.35
CA ILE A 506 32.97 -13.71 -26.07
C ILE A 506 34.15 -14.65 -26.29
N GLY A 507 34.02 -15.65 -27.18
CA GLY A 507 35.12 -16.54 -27.53
C GLY A 507 36.31 -15.81 -28.16
N GLU A 508 36.05 -14.86 -29.06
CA GLU A 508 37.07 -13.99 -29.65
C GLU A 508 37.73 -13.08 -28.59
N LEU A 509 36.93 -12.52 -27.67
CA LEU A 509 37.44 -11.73 -26.55
C LEU A 509 38.35 -12.54 -25.63
N LEU A 510 38.02 -13.79 -25.33
CA LEU A 510 38.87 -14.66 -24.51
C LEU A 510 40.21 -14.95 -25.17
N GLU A 511 40.24 -15.18 -26.49
CA GLU A 511 41.49 -15.33 -27.26
C GLU A 511 42.32 -14.05 -27.22
N LEU A 512 41.68 -12.90 -27.38
CA LEU A 512 42.35 -11.60 -27.33
C LEU A 512 42.95 -11.32 -25.94
N LEU A 513 42.26 -11.75 -24.88
CA LEU A 513 42.71 -11.70 -23.49
C LEU A 513 43.66 -12.84 -23.10
N GLN A 514 44.04 -13.70 -24.06
CA GLN A 514 44.99 -14.82 -23.88
C GLN A 514 44.59 -15.82 -22.80
N VAL A 515 43.28 -16.03 -22.60
CA VAL A 515 42.75 -16.92 -21.57
C VAL A 515 42.65 -18.36 -22.09
N GLN A 516 43.10 -19.35 -21.30
CA GLN A 516 43.09 -20.75 -21.73
C GLN A 516 41.77 -21.48 -21.38
N GLU A 517 41.34 -22.41 -22.23
CA GLU A 517 40.08 -23.17 -22.04
C GLU A 517 40.06 -24.06 -20.79
N GLY A 518 41.24 -24.45 -20.27
CA GLY A 518 41.36 -25.25 -19.04
C GLY A 518 41.02 -24.49 -17.74
N GLU A 519 40.85 -23.17 -17.81
CA GLU A 519 40.62 -22.29 -16.66
C GLU A 519 39.14 -21.88 -16.50
N LEU A 520 38.27 -22.41 -17.35
CA LEU A 520 36.83 -22.11 -17.36
C LEU A 520 36.12 -22.66 -16.11
N VAL A 521 35.39 -21.77 -15.43
CA VAL A 521 34.58 -22.10 -14.25
C VAL A 521 33.11 -22.15 -14.66
N ARG A 522 32.51 -23.35 -14.55
CA ARG A 522 31.12 -23.58 -14.99
C ARG A 522 30.07 -23.17 -13.95
N GLN A 523 30.43 -23.20 -12.67
CA GLN A 523 29.53 -22.93 -11.56
C GLN A 523 29.25 -21.44 -11.37
N GLU A 524 28.03 -21.08 -10.96
CA GLU A 524 27.72 -19.74 -10.46
C GLU A 524 28.40 -19.48 -9.11
N TYR A 525 28.53 -18.20 -8.73
CA TYR A 525 29.17 -17.87 -7.44
C TYR A 525 28.41 -18.44 -6.23
N VAL A 526 27.09 -18.54 -6.32
CA VAL A 526 26.25 -19.15 -5.29
C VAL A 526 26.48 -20.66 -5.18
N GLU A 527 26.77 -21.34 -6.30
CA GLU A 527 27.10 -22.77 -6.33
C GLU A 527 28.51 -23.02 -5.76
N LEU A 528 29.48 -22.18 -6.15
CA LEU A 528 30.83 -22.21 -5.55
C LEU A 528 30.79 -22.02 -4.03
N ALA A 529 29.91 -21.13 -3.54
CA ALA A 529 29.67 -20.94 -2.12
C ALA A 529 29.08 -22.18 -1.44
N THR A 530 28.12 -22.84 -2.09
CA THR A 530 27.49 -24.07 -1.58
C THR A 530 28.50 -25.22 -1.47
N ASP A 531 29.31 -25.44 -2.51
CA ASP A 531 30.26 -26.55 -2.58
C ASP A 531 31.47 -26.36 -1.65
N SER A 532 31.81 -25.12 -1.30
CA SER A 532 32.89 -24.79 -0.37
C SER A 532 32.56 -25.07 1.11
N GLY A 533 31.33 -25.51 1.42
CA GLY A 533 30.91 -25.88 2.78
C GLY A 533 30.69 -24.70 3.73
N ALA A 534 30.26 -23.55 3.19
CA ALA A 534 29.94 -22.34 3.95
C ALA A 534 28.51 -22.36 4.51
#